data_AF-A0A9E5W0L7-F1
#
_entry.id   AF-A0A9E5W0L7-F1
#
_cell.length_a   1.000
_cell.length_b   1.000
_cell.length_c   1.000
_cell.angle_alpha   90.00
_cell.angle_beta   90.00
_cell.angle_gamma   90.00
#
_symmetry.space_group_name_H-M   'P 1'
#
loop_
_entity.id
_entity.type
_entity.pdbx_description
1 polymer ?
#
loop_
_entity_poly.entity_id
_entity_poly.type
_entity_poly.pdbx_seq_one_letter_code
_entity_poly.pdbx_strand_id
1 'polypeptide(L)'
;MAFIISFFKGILIGVGNIAPGVSGGALAIILGLYEDLIHSVNTFFQDIKGNIRFLLPIGLGSAAGIVGFSNVLNYLFDRYPLGTTFTIAGLIVGLLPVFWHKANARGFKSYYLIPFAITLALSIYFFVVETGYTGSQPVEELDLMALLWCGFLIAGSIVIPGVSGSVLLILLGVYGVVLKAIATIDIPVLIPLALGLGIGVLFFSKLMGFL
;
A
#
# COMPACT_ATOMS: atom_id res chain seq x y z
N MET A 1 5.73 16.28 -24.43
CA MET A 1 6.49 16.49 -23.18
C MET A 1 5.69 16.13 -21.93
N ALA A 2 4.52 16.74 -21.70
CA ALA A 2 3.74 16.55 -20.46
C ALA A 2 3.38 15.09 -20.16
N PHE A 3 2.93 14.31 -21.15
CA PHE A 3 2.58 12.89 -20.98
C PHE A 3 3.76 12.05 -20.44
N ILE A 4 4.95 12.22 -21.03
CA ILE A 4 6.16 11.47 -20.65
C ILE A 4 6.58 11.84 -19.22
N ILE A 5 6.53 13.13 -18.88
CA ILE A 5 6.85 13.59 -17.52
C ILE A 5 5.86 13.00 -16.51
N SER A 6 4.55 13.07 -16.79
CA SER A 6 3.52 12.46 -15.95
C SER A 6 3.68 10.95 -15.82
N PHE A 7 4.13 10.27 -16.87
CA PHE A 7 4.45 8.84 -16.83
C PHE A 7 5.62 8.53 -15.89
N PHE A 8 6.74 9.25 -15.97
CA PHE A 8 7.86 9.05 -15.04
C PHE A 8 7.51 9.43 -13.60
N LYS A 9 6.72 10.48 -13.39
CA LYS A 9 6.15 10.79 -12.06
C LYS A 9 5.28 9.66 -11.55
N GLY A 10 4.47 9.06 -12.42
CA GLY A 10 3.70 7.84 -12.13
C GLY A 10 4.58 6.69 -11.70
N ILE A 11 5.68 6.40 -12.41
CA ILE A 11 6.63 5.34 -12.00
C ILE A 11 7.10 5.54 -10.56
N LEU A 12 7.51 6.75 -10.20
CA LEU A 12 7.97 7.04 -8.83
C LEU A 12 6.86 6.83 -7.80
N ILE A 13 5.63 7.28 -8.09
CA ILE A 13 4.47 7.04 -7.22
C ILE A 13 4.20 5.54 -7.08
N GLY A 14 4.25 4.77 -8.17
CA GLY A 14 4.05 3.33 -8.18
C GLY A 14 5.10 2.58 -7.35
N VAL A 15 6.38 2.90 -7.55
CA VAL A 15 7.49 2.36 -6.74
C VAL A 15 7.24 2.66 -5.26
N GLY A 16 6.90 3.90 -4.92
CA GLY A 16 6.64 4.28 -3.53
C GLY A 16 5.42 3.62 -2.89
N ASN A 17 4.50 3.06 -3.69
CA ASN A 17 3.32 2.38 -3.17
C ASN A 17 3.59 0.91 -2.84
N ILE A 18 4.57 0.28 -3.49
CA ILE A 18 4.96 -1.11 -3.27
C ILE A 18 6.21 -1.24 -2.38
N ALA A 19 7.10 -0.24 -2.39
CA ALA A 19 8.30 -0.22 -1.57
C ALA A 19 7.94 -0.12 -0.07
N PRO A 20 8.41 -1.05 0.78
CA PRO A 20 8.12 -1.04 2.21
C PRO A 20 8.59 0.25 2.89
N GLY A 21 7.69 0.90 3.62
CA GLY A 21 8.00 2.13 4.37
C GLY A 21 8.04 3.41 3.53
N VAL A 22 7.80 3.33 2.22
CA VAL A 22 7.61 4.49 1.34
C VAL A 22 6.09 4.72 1.16
N SER A 23 5.66 5.97 1.00
CA SER A 23 4.25 6.33 0.74
C SER A 23 4.12 6.93 -0.66
N GLY A 24 3.36 6.26 -1.53
CA GLY A 24 3.04 6.75 -2.88
C GLY A 24 2.32 8.09 -2.86
N GLY A 25 1.37 8.29 -1.93
CA GLY A 25 0.68 9.56 -1.73
C GLY A 25 1.61 10.69 -1.28
N ALA A 26 2.61 10.41 -0.44
CA ALA A 26 3.62 11.39 -0.06
C ALA A 26 4.52 11.77 -1.26
N LEU A 27 4.90 10.81 -2.10
CA LEU A 27 5.61 11.11 -3.34
C LEU A 27 4.76 11.94 -4.30
N ALA A 28 3.46 11.70 -4.37
CA ALA A 28 2.55 12.53 -5.18
C ALA A 28 2.53 14.00 -4.70
N ILE A 29 2.60 14.26 -3.38
CA ILE A 29 2.76 15.61 -2.83
C ILE A 29 4.10 16.22 -3.23
N ILE A 30 5.20 15.49 -3.03
CA ILE A 30 6.55 15.97 -3.35
C ILE A 30 6.68 16.31 -4.84
N LEU A 31 6.01 15.55 -5.71
CA LEU A 31 5.98 15.77 -7.15
C LEU A 31 4.99 16.85 -7.61
N GLY A 32 4.25 17.45 -6.67
CA GLY A 32 3.26 18.50 -6.90
C GLY A 32 2.03 18.03 -7.69
N LEU A 33 1.69 16.74 -7.61
CA LEU A 33 0.58 16.13 -8.36
C LEU A 33 -0.64 15.78 -7.48
N TYR A 34 -0.48 15.83 -6.15
CA TYR A 34 -1.48 15.31 -5.22
C TYR A 34 -2.85 15.96 -5.39
N GLU A 35 -2.92 17.30 -5.39
CA GLU A 35 -4.19 18.02 -5.53
C GLU A 35 -4.89 17.72 -6.85
N ASP A 36 -4.13 17.72 -7.96
CA ASP A 36 -4.66 17.41 -9.29
C ASP A 36 -5.17 15.97 -9.37
N LEU A 37 -4.49 15.01 -8.73
CA LEU A 37 -4.91 13.61 -8.66
C LEU A 37 -6.23 13.46 -7.91
N ILE A 38 -6.36 14.05 -6.72
CA ILE A 38 -7.59 14.00 -5.94
C ILE A 38 -8.73 14.68 -6.69
N HIS A 39 -8.47 15.86 -7.29
CA HIS A 39 -9.47 16.58 -8.07
C HIS A 39 -9.95 15.75 -9.28
N SER A 40 -9.03 15.15 -10.04
CA SER A 40 -9.39 14.34 -11.20
C SER A 40 -10.12 13.04 -10.85
N VAL A 41 -9.84 12.44 -9.69
CA VAL A 41 -10.61 11.29 -9.20
C VAL A 41 -12.00 11.70 -8.74
N ASN A 42 -12.13 12.82 -8.01
CA ASN A 42 -13.42 13.30 -7.49
C ASN A 42 -14.37 13.79 -8.60
N THR A 43 -13.84 14.43 -9.63
CA THR A 43 -14.61 14.92 -10.78
C THR A 43 -14.63 13.93 -11.95
N PHE A 44 -14.16 12.69 -11.75
CA PHE A 44 -13.99 11.70 -12.81
C PHE A 44 -15.24 11.52 -13.68
N PHE A 45 -16.41 11.39 -13.06
CA PHE A 45 -17.69 11.22 -13.76
C PHE A 45 -18.26 12.52 -14.35
N GLN A 46 -17.71 13.68 -14.01
CA GLN A 46 -18.12 14.99 -14.52
C GLN A 46 -17.37 15.35 -15.81
N ASP A 47 -16.05 15.11 -15.85
CA ASP A 47 -15.23 15.25 -17.06
C ASP A 47 -14.37 13.99 -17.30
N ILE A 48 -15.01 12.96 -17.84
CA ILE A 48 -14.36 11.68 -18.12
C ILE A 48 -13.16 11.86 -19.07
N LYS A 49 -13.28 12.72 -20.09
CA LYS A 49 -12.23 12.86 -21.12
C LYS A 49 -11.03 13.64 -20.59
N GLY A 50 -11.23 14.74 -19.87
CA GLY A 50 -10.15 15.51 -19.27
C GLY A 50 -9.43 14.72 -18.19
N ASN A 51 -10.19 14.08 -17.30
CA ASN A 51 -9.62 13.31 -16.20
C ASN A 51 -8.89 12.05 -16.69
N ILE A 52 -9.39 11.34 -17.71
CA ILE A 52 -8.62 10.23 -18.30
C ILE A 52 -7.32 10.73 -18.93
N ARG A 53 -7.31 11.87 -19.64
CA ARG A 53 -6.07 12.42 -20.25
C ARG A 53 -5.00 12.74 -19.20
N PHE A 54 -5.39 13.16 -18.01
CA PHE A 54 -4.49 13.42 -16.89
C PHE A 54 -4.07 12.15 -16.15
N LEU A 55 -5.05 11.31 -15.77
CA LEU A 55 -4.83 10.11 -14.97
C LEU A 55 -4.12 8.99 -15.73
N LEU A 56 -4.36 8.85 -17.04
CA LEU A 56 -3.83 7.75 -17.84
C LEU A 56 -2.29 7.68 -17.88
N PRO A 57 -1.53 8.75 -18.18
CA PRO A 57 -0.07 8.68 -18.12
C PRO A 57 0.44 8.33 -16.72
N ILE A 58 -0.15 8.91 -15.67
CA ILE A 58 0.26 8.66 -14.28
C ILE A 58 -0.05 7.22 -13.89
N GLY A 59 -1.26 6.73 -14.20
CA GLY A 59 -1.70 5.37 -13.91
C GLY A 59 -0.86 4.33 -14.65
N LEU A 60 -0.54 4.55 -15.93
CA LEU A 60 0.37 3.67 -16.68
C LEU A 60 1.78 3.69 -16.09
N GLY A 61 2.28 4.87 -15.70
CA GLY A 61 3.54 5.01 -15.01
C GLY A 61 3.55 4.24 -13.69
N SER A 62 2.53 4.43 -12.86
CA SER A 62 2.37 3.75 -11.58
C SER A 62 2.30 2.24 -11.75
N ALA A 63 1.54 1.74 -12.73
CA ALA A 63 1.48 0.31 -13.03
C ALA A 63 2.85 -0.23 -13.47
N ALA A 64 3.57 0.48 -14.34
CA ALA A 64 4.92 0.10 -14.75
C ALA A 64 5.91 0.10 -13.58
N GLY A 65 5.85 1.12 -12.71
CA GLY A 65 6.67 1.20 -11.50
C GLY A 65 6.38 0.09 -10.50
N ILE A 66 5.09 -0.21 -10.28
CA ILE A 66 4.63 -1.31 -9.42
C ILE A 66 5.13 -2.64 -9.97
N VAL A 67 4.84 -2.98 -11.23
CA VAL A 67 5.25 -4.25 -11.83
C VAL A 67 6.77 -4.38 -11.87
N GLY A 68 7.48 -3.32 -12.28
CA GLY A 68 8.94 -3.31 -12.37
C GLY A 68 9.60 -3.53 -11.00
N PHE A 69 9.17 -2.78 -9.99
CA PHE A 69 9.75 -2.89 -8.65
C PHE A 69 9.30 -4.15 -7.90
N SER A 70 8.05 -4.60 -8.10
CA SER A 70 7.59 -5.89 -7.57
C SER A 70 8.44 -7.05 -8.07
N ASN A 71 8.83 -7.06 -9.34
CA ASN A 71 9.73 -8.07 -9.89
C ASN A 71 11.12 -8.02 -9.24
N VAL A 72 11.66 -6.82 -9.02
CA VAL A 72 12.94 -6.65 -8.30
C VAL A 72 12.84 -7.21 -6.88
N LEU A 73 11.80 -6.83 -6.14
CA LEU A 73 11.60 -7.32 -4.78
C LEU A 73 11.34 -8.82 -4.74
N ASN A 74 10.53 -9.37 -5.65
CA ASN A 74 10.28 -10.80 -5.72
C ASN A 74 11.59 -11.57 -5.97
N TYR A 75 12.42 -11.09 -6.92
CA TYR A 75 13.75 -11.64 -7.16
C TYR A 75 14.65 -11.57 -5.90
N LEU A 76 14.61 -10.47 -5.16
CA LEU A 76 15.38 -10.30 -3.93
C LEU A 76 14.88 -11.22 -2.80
N PHE A 77 13.58 -11.44 -2.67
CA PHE A 77 13.01 -12.41 -1.73
C PHE A 77 13.37 -13.85 -2.10
N ASP A 78 13.33 -14.19 -3.39
CA ASP A 78 13.66 -15.53 -3.87
C ASP A 78 15.15 -15.85 -3.72
N ARG A 79 16.04 -14.87 -4.00
CA ARG A 79 17.50 -15.10 -4.03
C ARG A 79 18.21 -14.73 -2.72
N TYR A 80 17.73 -13.71 -2.01
CA TYR A 80 18.34 -13.17 -0.79
C TYR A 80 17.30 -12.96 0.32
N PRO A 81 16.54 -14.00 0.73
CA PRO A 81 15.40 -13.84 1.64
C PRO A 81 15.78 -13.19 2.97
N LEU A 82 16.87 -13.65 3.61
CA LEU A 82 17.31 -13.08 4.89
C LEU A 82 17.76 -11.63 4.75
N GLY A 83 18.58 -11.32 3.74
CA GLY A 83 19.07 -9.96 3.49
C GLY A 83 17.93 -8.98 3.21
N THR A 84 16.97 -9.40 2.38
CA THR A 84 15.79 -8.59 2.03
C THR A 84 14.89 -8.37 3.24
N THR A 85 14.61 -9.42 4.02
CA THR A 85 13.82 -9.32 5.26
C THR A 85 14.47 -8.39 6.27
N PHE A 86 15.77 -8.53 6.54
CA PHE A 86 16.48 -7.62 7.47
C PHE A 86 16.57 -6.19 6.95
N THR A 87 16.70 -5.99 5.63
CA THR A 87 16.68 -4.66 5.02
C THR A 87 15.33 -3.99 5.24
N ILE A 88 14.22 -4.70 4.99
CA ILE A 88 12.86 -4.19 5.21
C ILE A 88 12.62 -3.94 6.70
N ALA A 89 13.01 -4.87 7.57
CA ALA A 89 12.92 -4.69 9.02
C ALA A 89 13.70 -3.43 9.47
N GLY A 90 14.90 -3.22 8.94
CA GLY A 90 15.71 -2.02 9.19
C GLY A 90 15.01 -0.74 8.73
N LEU A 91 14.40 -0.73 7.54
CA LEU A 91 13.60 0.41 7.05
C LEU A 91 12.39 0.69 7.95
N ILE A 92 11.67 -0.35 8.40
CA ILE A 92 10.54 -0.22 9.33
C ILE A 92 11.01 0.34 10.68
N VAL A 93 12.10 -0.19 11.24
CA VAL A 93 12.72 0.32 12.47
C VAL A 93 13.16 1.78 12.30
N GLY A 94 13.67 2.14 11.12
CA GLY A 94 14.04 3.51 10.75
C GLY A 94 12.88 4.51 10.81
N LEU A 95 11.62 4.04 10.75
CA LEU A 95 10.42 4.90 10.90
C LEU A 95 10.06 5.16 12.37
N LEU A 96 10.59 4.39 13.33
CA LEU A 96 10.28 4.55 14.75
C LEU A 96 10.50 5.97 15.30
N PRO A 97 11.59 6.71 14.95
CA PRO A 97 11.79 8.07 15.45
C PRO A 97 10.65 9.02 15.05
N VAL A 98 10.14 8.87 13.82
CA VAL A 98 9.02 9.68 13.29
C VAL A 98 7.74 9.37 14.06
N PHE A 99 7.42 8.09 14.26
CA PHE A 99 6.26 7.68 15.04
C PHE A 99 6.38 8.12 16.51
N TRP A 100 7.57 8.01 17.09
CA TRP A 100 7.82 8.45 18.46
C TRP A 100 7.55 9.94 18.64
N HIS A 101 8.10 10.78 17.76
CA HIS A 101 7.89 12.23 17.84
C HIS A 101 6.41 12.58 17.65
N LYS A 102 5.72 11.93 16.71
CA LYS A 102 4.32 12.21 16.41
C LYS A 102 3.37 11.70 17.50
N ALA A 103 3.59 10.49 18.01
CA ALA A 103 2.79 9.89 19.07
C ALA A 103 2.99 10.61 20.41
N ASN A 104 4.22 11.06 20.69
CA ASN A 104 4.54 11.77 21.92
C ASN A 104 4.32 13.29 21.84
N ALA A 105 3.82 13.83 20.72
CA ALA A 105 3.59 15.26 20.52
C ALA A 105 2.63 15.89 21.55
N ARG A 106 1.72 15.08 22.12
CA ARG A 106 0.78 15.49 23.19
C ARG A 106 1.18 14.96 24.58
N GLY A 107 2.41 14.45 24.70
CA GLY A 107 2.91 13.78 25.89
C GLY A 107 2.38 12.36 26.07
N PHE A 108 3.21 11.51 26.66
CA PHE A 108 2.85 10.13 26.99
C PHE A 108 1.95 10.08 28.20
N LYS A 109 0.87 9.29 28.13
CA LYS A 109 -0.02 9.01 29.24
C LYS A 109 -0.04 7.51 29.50
N SER A 110 0.02 7.11 30.77
CA SER A 110 0.14 5.71 31.17
C SER A 110 -1.00 4.81 30.68
N TYR A 111 -2.19 5.37 30.44
CA TYR A 111 -3.31 4.60 29.88
C TYR A 111 -3.07 4.14 28.44
N TYR A 112 -2.10 4.70 27.70
CA TYR A 112 -1.70 4.19 26.38
C TYR A 112 -1.05 2.80 26.45
N LEU A 113 -0.59 2.37 27.62
CA LEU A 113 -0.08 1.01 27.83
C LEU A 113 -1.18 -0.04 27.68
N ILE A 114 -2.45 0.31 27.94
CA ILE A 114 -3.58 -0.61 27.80
C ILE A 114 -3.78 -1.01 26.32
N PRO A 115 -4.01 -0.07 25.37
CA PRO A 115 -4.14 -0.43 23.97
C PRO A 115 -2.85 -1.05 23.41
N PHE A 116 -1.67 -0.63 23.86
CA PHE A 116 -0.40 -1.27 23.48
C PHE A 116 -0.33 -2.74 23.91
N ALA A 117 -0.66 -3.05 25.16
CA ALA A 117 -0.64 -4.42 25.67
C ALA A 117 -1.68 -5.29 24.94
N ILE A 118 -2.87 -4.76 24.67
CA ILE A 118 -3.92 -5.44 23.91
C ILE A 118 -3.44 -5.76 22.49
N THR A 119 -2.91 -4.78 21.76
CA THR A 119 -2.46 -4.99 20.38
C THR A 119 -1.24 -5.90 20.30
N LEU A 120 -0.32 -5.82 21.28
CA LEU A 120 0.82 -6.72 21.38
C LEU A 120 0.37 -8.16 21.66
N ALA A 121 -0.54 -8.37 22.62
CA ALA A 121 -1.07 -9.69 22.93
C ALA A 121 -1.83 -10.29 21.74
N LEU A 122 -2.63 -9.47 21.04
CA LEU A 122 -3.34 -9.88 19.83
C LEU A 122 -2.37 -10.26 18.70
N SER A 123 -1.29 -9.49 18.52
CA SER A 123 -0.25 -9.78 17.52
C SER A 123 0.47 -11.09 17.82
N ILE A 124 0.82 -11.34 19.09
CA ILE A 124 1.42 -12.61 19.53
C ILE A 124 0.44 -13.77 19.33
N TYR A 125 -0.84 -13.58 19.65
CA TYR A 125 -1.88 -14.59 19.43
C TYR A 125 -1.97 -14.98 17.96
N PHE A 126 -2.07 -14.01 17.04
CA PHE A 126 -2.11 -14.29 15.60
C PHE A 126 -0.84 -14.99 15.11
N PHE A 127 0.34 -14.57 15.59
CA PHE A 127 1.62 -15.22 15.25
C PHE A 127 1.67 -16.69 15.71
N VAL A 128 1.19 -16.98 16.93
CA VAL A 128 1.13 -18.34 17.47
C VAL A 128 0.10 -19.19 16.73
N VAL A 129 -1.06 -18.61 16.37
CA VAL A 129 -2.05 -19.29 15.53
C VAL A 129 -1.45 -19.62 14.17
N GLU A 130 -0.81 -18.66 13.50
CA GLU A 130 -0.18 -18.87 12.19
C GLU A 130 0.91 -19.96 12.22
N THR A 131 1.76 -19.97 13.24
CA THR A 131 2.80 -21.00 13.41
C THR A 131 2.28 -22.35 13.93
N GLY A 132 1.16 -22.36 14.65
CA GLY A 132 0.47 -23.56 15.12
C GLY A 132 -0.29 -24.32 14.02
N TYR A 133 -0.60 -23.66 12.90
CA TYR A 133 -1.16 -24.27 11.68
C TYR A 133 -0.06 -24.89 10.80
N THR A 134 0.95 -25.53 11.41
CA THR A 134 1.96 -26.37 10.73
C THR A 134 1.42 -27.77 10.37
N GLY A 135 0.14 -27.83 9.99
CA GLY A 135 -0.37 -28.88 9.12
C GLY A 135 -0.24 -28.36 7.69
N SER A 136 0.43 -29.11 6.84
CA SER A 136 0.59 -28.87 5.41
C SER A 136 -0.77 -28.83 4.68
N GLN A 137 -1.57 -27.81 4.95
CA GLN A 137 -2.67 -27.40 4.10
C GLN A 137 -2.10 -26.33 3.16
N PRO A 138 -2.36 -26.41 1.85
CA PRO A 138 -2.01 -25.31 0.96
C PRO A 138 -2.59 -24.03 1.54
N VAL A 139 -1.78 -22.96 1.57
CA VAL A 139 -2.22 -21.60 1.96
C VAL A 139 -3.62 -21.42 1.39
N GLU A 140 -4.63 -21.28 2.24
CA GLU A 140 -6.00 -21.01 1.79
C GLU A 140 -5.89 -19.88 0.78
N GLU A 141 -6.29 -20.14 -0.47
CA GLU A 141 -6.44 -19.08 -1.45
C GLU A 141 -7.26 -17.99 -0.76
N LEU A 142 -6.69 -16.80 -0.61
CA LEU A 142 -7.38 -15.69 0.04
C LEU A 142 -8.75 -15.56 -0.62
N ASP A 143 -9.81 -15.73 0.18
CA ASP A 143 -11.17 -15.64 -0.31
C ASP A 143 -11.37 -14.33 -1.08
N LEU A 144 -12.18 -14.37 -2.13
CA LEU A 144 -12.45 -13.23 -3.00
C LEU A 144 -12.87 -12.01 -2.18
N MET A 145 -13.67 -12.23 -1.12
CA MET A 145 -14.09 -11.18 -0.20
C MET A 145 -12.90 -10.58 0.58
N ALA A 146 -11.97 -11.40 1.05
CA ALA A 146 -10.78 -10.94 1.75
C ALA A 146 -9.89 -10.08 0.83
N LEU A 147 -9.71 -10.49 -0.43
CA LEU A 147 -8.95 -9.72 -1.42
C LEU A 147 -9.62 -8.38 -1.77
N LEU A 148 -10.96 -8.35 -1.87
CA LEU A 148 -11.71 -7.11 -2.05
C LEU A 148 -11.49 -6.14 -0.88
N TRP A 149 -11.58 -6.63 0.36
CA TRP A 149 -11.32 -5.82 1.55
C TRP A 149 -9.87 -5.33 1.62
N CYS A 150 -8.91 -6.18 1.28
CA CYS A 150 -7.51 -5.77 1.19
C CYS A 150 -7.34 -4.63 0.19
N GLY A 151 -7.91 -4.76 -1.01
CA GLY A 151 -7.89 -3.71 -2.04
C GLY A 151 -8.50 -2.41 -1.51
N PHE A 152 -9.67 -2.49 -0.88
CA PHE A 152 -10.37 -1.35 -0.30
C PHE A 152 -9.52 -0.62 0.77
N LEU A 153 -8.90 -1.36 1.69
CA LEU A 153 -8.07 -0.78 2.75
C LEU A 153 -6.80 -0.12 2.19
N ILE A 154 -6.16 -0.75 1.21
CA ILE A 154 -4.96 -0.20 0.55
C ILE A 154 -5.29 1.08 -0.20
N ALA A 155 -6.49 1.22 -0.77
CA ALA A 155 -6.90 2.46 -1.39
C ALA A 155 -6.82 3.67 -0.43
N GLY A 156 -7.13 3.45 0.85
CA GLY A 156 -6.96 4.47 1.89
C GLY A 156 -5.52 4.96 1.99
N SER A 157 -4.53 4.08 1.81
CA SER A 157 -3.11 4.46 1.82
C SER A 157 -2.64 5.19 0.55
N ILE A 158 -3.30 4.95 -0.59
CA ILE A 158 -3.01 5.65 -1.84
C ILE A 158 -3.54 7.08 -1.78
N VAL A 159 -4.75 7.23 -1.22
CA VAL A 159 -5.44 8.52 -1.15
C VAL A 159 -4.95 9.35 0.02
N ILE A 160 -4.73 8.77 1.20
CA ILE A 160 -4.32 9.52 2.40
C ILE A 160 -2.79 9.66 2.43
N PRO A 161 -2.24 10.87 2.24
CA PRO A 161 -0.81 11.06 2.15
C PRO A 161 -0.14 10.79 3.50
N GLY A 162 1.00 10.11 3.44
CA GLY A 162 1.78 9.74 4.63
C GLY A 162 1.36 8.40 5.26
N VAL A 163 0.34 7.72 4.73
CA VAL A 163 0.08 6.30 5.02
C VAL A 163 0.79 5.44 3.96
N SER A 164 1.45 4.35 4.39
CA SER A 164 2.18 3.44 3.49
C SER A 164 1.37 2.18 3.21
N GLY A 165 1.00 1.96 1.95
CA GLY A 165 0.19 0.81 1.54
C GLY A 165 0.93 -0.53 1.67
N SER A 166 2.23 -0.52 1.38
CA SER A 166 3.11 -1.68 1.59
C SER A 166 3.19 -2.07 3.08
N VAL A 167 3.22 -1.10 4.00
CA VAL A 167 3.17 -1.39 5.45
C VAL A 167 1.81 -1.94 5.86
N LEU A 168 0.69 -1.41 5.35
CA LEU A 168 -0.63 -1.99 5.62
C LEU A 168 -0.73 -3.43 5.13
N LEU A 169 -0.23 -3.72 3.92
CA LEU A 169 -0.16 -5.08 3.38
C LEU A 169 0.67 -6.03 4.26
N ILE A 170 1.78 -5.55 4.81
CA ILE A 170 2.63 -6.32 5.73
C ILE A 170 1.88 -6.58 7.04
N LEU A 171 1.20 -5.57 7.61
CA LEU A 171 0.39 -5.72 8.82
C LEU A 171 -0.77 -6.68 8.65
N LEU A 172 -1.34 -6.76 7.44
CA LEU A 172 -2.38 -7.72 7.08
C LEU A 172 -1.82 -9.13 6.77
N GLY A 173 -0.50 -9.32 6.73
CA GLY A 173 0.13 -10.59 6.39
C GLY A 173 0.07 -10.97 4.91
N VAL A 174 -0.54 -10.13 4.05
CA VAL A 174 -0.82 -10.45 2.64
C VAL A 174 0.20 -9.84 1.66
N TYR A 175 1.20 -9.11 2.16
CA TYR A 175 2.20 -8.45 1.31
C TYR A 175 2.91 -9.41 0.36
N GLY A 176 3.36 -10.57 0.84
CA GLY A 176 4.05 -11.56 0.01
C GLY A 176 3.14 -12.10 -1.11
N VAL A 177 1.86 -12.37 -0.80
CA VAL A 177 0.88 -12.83 -1.78
C VAL A 177 0.65 -11.78 -2.86
N VAL A 178 0.41 -10.53 -2.46
CA VAL A 178 0.19 -9.41 -3.40
C VAL A 178 1.43 -9.12 -4.23
N LEU A 179 2.61 -9.12 -3.61
CA LEU A 179 3.88 -8.90 -4.31
C LEU A 179 4.11 -9.95 -5.39
N LYS A 180 3.95 -11.23 -5.05
CA LYS A 180 4.08 -12.34 -5.98
C LYS A 180 3.03 -12.26 -7.08
N ALA A 181 1.77 -12.01 -6.74
CA ALA A 181 0.69 -11.87 -7.70
C ALA A 181 0.94 -10.75 -8.72
N ILE A 182 1.50 -9.61 -8.29
CA ILE A 182 1.88 -8.53 -9.20
C ILE A 182 3.07 -8.94 -10.08
N ALA A 183 4.09 -9.57 -9.49
CA ALA A 183 5.30 -9.98 -10.21
C ALA A 183 5.00 -11.03 -11.29
N THR A 184 4.12 -12.00 -11.00
CA THR A 184 3.74 -13.07 -11.93
C THR A 184 2.48 -12.79 -12.74
N ILE A 185 1.84 -11.63 -12.54
CA ILE A 185 0.57 -11.24 -13.17
C ILE A 185 -0.52 -12.30 -12.91
N ASP A 186 -0.72 -12.64 -11.64
CA ASP A 186 -1.74 -13.59 -11.18
C ASP A 186 -3.14 -12.94 -11.18
N ILE A 187 -3.86 -13.12 -12.29
CA ILE A 187 -5.16 -12.49 -12.55
C ILE A 187 -6.24 -12.82 -11.50
N PRO A 188 -6.41 -14.08 -11.04
CA PRO A 188 -7.32 -14.42 -9.95
C PRO A 188 -7.15 -13.58 -8.68
N VAL A 189 -5.92 -13.25 -8.30
CA VAL A 189 -5.64 -12.40 -7.12
C VAL A 189 -5.76 -10.92 -7.45
N LEU A 190 -5.29 -10.51 -8.63
CA LEU A 190 -5.24 -9.10 -9.02
C LEU A 190 -6.61 -8.50 -9.31
N ILE A 191 -7.57 -9.26 -9.88
CA ILE A 191 -8.90 -8.72 -10.21
C ILE A 191 -9.65 -8.28 -8.94
N PRO A 192 -9.86 -9.15 -7.92
CA PRO A 192 -10.56 -8.75 -6.71
C PRO A 192 -9.83 -7.62 -5.98
N LEU A 193 -8.49 -7.67 -5.93
CA LEU A 193 -7.69 -6.61 -5.34
C LEU A 193 -7.90 -5.26 -6.04
N ALA A 194 -7.87 -5.24 -7.38
CA ALA A 194 -8.07 -4.04 -8.19
C ALA A 194 -9.50 -3.49 -8.07
N LEU A 195 -10.51 -4.36 -7.98
CA LEU A 195 -11.90 -3.95 -7.75
C LEU A 195 -12.07 -3.29 -6.38
N GLY A 196 -11.55 -3.92 -5.34
CA GLY A 196 -11.56 -3.36 -3.99
C GLY A 196 -10.84 -2.02 -3.93
N LEU A 197 -9.68 -1.93 -4.59
CA LEU A 197 -8.89 -0.70 -4.69
C LEU A 197 -9.66 0.40 -5.42
N GLY A 198 -10.31 0.10 -6.55
CA GLY A 198 -11.11 1.07 -7.30
C GLY A 198 -12.27 1.63 -6.47
N ILE A 199 -13.01 0.76 -5.78
CA ILE A 199 -14.12 1.16 -4.88
C ILE A 199 -13.57 2.04 -3.74
N GLY A 200 -12.47 1.60 -3.12
CA GLY A 200 -11.83 2.33 -2.04
C GLY A 200 -11.32 3.70 -2.46
N VAL A 201 -10.69 3.82 -3.64
CA VAL A 201 -10.16 5.10 -4.12
C VAL A 201 -11.28 6.12 -4.29
N LEU A 202 -12.42 5.72 -4.86
CA LEU A 202 -13.59 6.60 -4.99
C LEU A 202 -14.15 7.00 -3.63
N PHE A 203 -14.20 6.08 -2.67
CA PHE A 203 -14.69 6.35 -1.31
C PHE A 203 -13.77 7.32 -0.56
N PHE A 204 -12.49 6.99 -0.44
CA PHE A 204 -11.52 7.79 0.29
C PHE A 204 -11.24 9.13 -0.37
N SER A 205 -11.27 9.21 -1.71
CA SER A 205 -11.08 10.49 -2.42
C SER A 205 -12.23 11.46 -2.15
N LYS A 206 -13.47 10.97 -2.10
CA LYS A 206 -14.63 11.80 -1.71
C LYS A 206 -14.55 12.24 -0.25
N LEU A 207 -14.14 11.33 0.64
CA LEU A 207 -13.93 11.65 2.05
C LEU A 207 -12.88 12.75 2.22
N MET A 208 -11.74 12.63 1.53
CA MET A 208 -10.67 13.64 1.56
C MET A 208 -11.08 14.95 0.90
N GLY A 209 -11.91 14.92 -0.15
CA GLY A 209 -12.44 16.14 -0.75
C GLY A 209 -13.50 16.86 0.11
N PHE A 210 -14.02 16.20 1.15
CA PHE A 210 -14.97 16.78 2.11
C PHE A 210 -14.28 17.35 3.36
N LEU A 211 -13.12 16.82 3.73
CA LEU A 211 -12.29 17.25 4.87
C LEU A 211 -11.43 18.47 4.52
#